data_AF-A0A520IB31-F1
#
_entry.id   AF-A0A520IB31-F1
#
_cell.length_a   1.000
_cell.length_b   1.000
_cell.length_c   1.000
_cell.angle_alpha   90.00
_cell.angle_beta   90.00
_cell.angle_gamma   90.00
#
_symmetry.space_group_name_H-M   'P 1'
#
loop_
_entity.id
_entity.type
_entity.pdbx_description
1 polymer ?
#
loop_
_entity_poly.entity_id
_entity_poly.type
_entity_poly.pdbx_seq_one_letter_code
_entity_poly.pdbx_strand_id
1 'polypeptide(L)' 'VIAGGAMRAVLESAGIHDILAKSKGSSNPHNVVKATLAALLKMRLPHQVAFQRQISLAKVFNG' A
#
# COMPACT_ATOMS: atom_id res chain seq x y z
N VAL A 1 7.62 7.57 8.40
CA VAL A 1 7.27 6.12 8.34
C VAL A 1 7.09 5.50 9.72
N ILE A 2 5.84 5.22 10.12
CA ILE A 2 5.54 4.46 11.35
C ILE A 2 5.24 3.01 10.93
N ALA A 3 6.26 2.16 10.98
CA ALA A 3 6.20 0.77 10.54
C ALA A 3 7.21 -0.11 11.33
N GLY A 4 6.99 -1.43 11.34
CA GLY A 4 7.97 -2.39 11.86
C GLY A 4 9.21 -2.47 10.97
N GLY A 5 10.38 -2.84 11.54
CA GLY A 5 11.69 -2.69 10.88
C GLY A 5 11.79 -3.25 9.46
N ALA A 6 11.36 -4.50 9.24
CA ALA A 6 11.39 -5.12 7.91
C ALA A 6 10.49 -4.40 6.89
N MET A 7 9.33 -3.91 7.30
CA MET A 7 8.45 -3.12 6.42
C MET A 7 9.02 -1.72 6.18
N ARG A 8 9.58 -1.09 7.23
CA ARG A 8 10.16 0.25 7.16
C ARG A 8 11.26 0.32 6.11
N ALA A 9 12.18 -0.64 6.10
CA ALA A 9 13.26 -0.68 5.11
C ALA A 9 12.74 -0.72 3.66
N VAL A 10 11.69 -1.52 3.41
CA VAL A 10 11.04 -1.61 2.09
C VAL A 10 10.33 -0.31 1.71
N LEU A 11 9.56 0.26 2.64
CA LEU A 11 8.78 1.48 2.42
C LEU A 11 9.68 2.70 2.19
N GLU A 12 10.75 2.85 2.96
CA GLU A 12 11.73 3.94 2.80
C GLU A 12 12.49 3.79 1.48
N SER A 13 12.89 2.57 1.11
CA SER A 13 13.54 2.31 -0.19
C SER A 13 12.61 2.57 -1.38
N ALA A 14 11.29 2.41 -1.20
CA ALA A 14 10.28 2.73 -2.20
C ALA A 14 9.96 4.23 -2.27
N GLY A 15 10.58 5.07 -1.44
CA GLY A 15 10.33 6.53 -1.42
C GLY A 15 9.06 6.95 -0.67
N ILE A 16 8.50 6.07 0.17
CA ILE A 16 7.30 6.38 0.95
C ILE A 16 7.72 6.99 2.28
N HIS A 17 7.40 8.28 2.48
CA HIS A 17 7.81 9.02 3.67
C HIS A 17 6.72 9.08 4.74
N ASP A 18 5.46 9.19 4.32
CA ASP A 18 4.29 9.28 5.21
C ASP A 18 3.38 8.05 5.05
N ILE A 19 3.37 7.19 6.07
CA ILE A 19 2.59 5.96 6.11
C ILE A 19 2.54 5.39 7.54
N LEU A 20 1.38 4.83 7.88
CA LEU A 20 1.14 4.02 9.07
C LEU A 20 0.99 2.55 8.64
N ALA A 21 1.85 1.66 9.13
CA ALA A 21 1.79 0.23 8.80
C ALA A 21 2.05 -0.65 10.03
N LYS A 22 1.30 -1.74 10.16
CA LYS A 22 1.47 -2.73 11.24
C LYS A 22 1.30 -4.15 10.69
N SER A 23 2.28 -5.02 10.91
CA SER A 23 2.10 -6.46 10.75
C SER A 23 1.38 -7.00 11.99
N LYS A 24 0.23 -7.64 11.78
CA LYS A 24 -0.56 -8.32 12.84
C LYS A 24 -0.37 -9.85 12.86
N GLY A 25 0.40 -10.40 11.91
CA GLY A 25 0.64 -11.83 11.78
C GLY A 25 2.05 -12.22 12.25
N SER A 26 2.65 -13.19 11.55
CA SER A 26 4.04 -13.62 11.79
C SER A 26 5.02 -12.44 11.76
N SER A 27 6.01 -12.49 12.65
CA SER A 27 7.11 -11.54 12.73
C SER A 27 8.33 -11.93 11.87
N ASN A 28 8.26 -13.01 11.09
CA ASN A 28 9.37 -13.45 10.23
C ASN A 28 9.68 -12.36 9.17
N PRO A 29 10.89 -11.76 9.19
CA PRO A 29 11.27 -10.67 8.27
C PRO A 29 11.09 -11.02 6.79
N HIS A 30 11.43 -12.25 6.37
CA HIS A 30 11.30 -12.65 4.96
C HIS A 30 9.86 -12.60 4.46
N ASN A 31 8.92 -13.07 5.30
CA ASN A 31 7.50 -13.07 4.95
C ASN A 31 6.90 -11.67 5.03
N VAL A 32 7.34 -10.87 6.00
CA VAL A 32 6.90 -9.48 6.14
C VAL A 32 7.31 -8.64 4.93
N VAL A 33 8.54 -8.80 4.43
CA VAL A 33 8.98 -8.11 3.19
C VAL A 33 8.14 -8.52 1.98
N LYS A 34 7.94 -9.83 1.76
CA LYS A 34 7.09 -10.35 0.67
C LYS A 34 5.65 -9.83 0.76
N ALA A 35 5.08 -9.82 1.97
CA ALA A 35 3.74 -9.31 2.21
C ALA A 35 3.64 -7.80 1.93
N THR A 36 4.66 -7.03 2.31
CA THR A 36 4.72 -5.58 2.06
C THR A 36 4.76 -5.29 0.56
N LEU A 37 5.60 -6.00 -0.20
CA LEU A 37 5.65 -5.88 -1.67
C LEU A 37 4.31 -6.27 -2.32
N ALA A 38 3.72 -7.39 -1.88
CA ALA A 38 2.42 -7.82 -2.39
C ALA A 38 1.30 -6.82 -2.10
N ALA A 39 1.35 -6.11 -0.96
CA ALA A 39 0.40 -5.06 -0.63
C ALA A 39 0.56 -3.85 -1.53
N LEU A 40 1.79 -3.39 -1.76
CA LEU A 40 2.09 -2.26 -2.65
C LEU A 40 1.64 -2.53 -4.09
N LEU A 41 1.92 -3.74 -4.62
CA LEU A 41 1.53 -4.13 -5.97
C LEU A 41 0.01 -4.22 -6.18
N LYS A 42 -0.76 -4.39 -5.10
CA LYS A 42 -2.24 -4.47 -5.17
C LYS A 42 -2.91 -3.10 -5.06
N MET A 43 -2.17 -2.04 -4.75
CA MET A 43 -2.73 -0.69 -4.68
C MET A 43 -3.20 -0.25 -6.07
N ARG A 44 -4.40 0.35 -6.12
CA ARG A 44 -4.99 0.87 -7.35
C ARG A 44 -5.14 2.37 -7.24
N LEU A 45 -4.87 3.05 -8.35
CA LEU A 45 -5.00 4.50 -8.42
C LEU A 45 -6.46 4.89 -8.70
N PRO A 46 -6.93 6.06 -8.22
CA PRO A 46 -8.32 6.49 -8.40
C PRO A 46 -8.80 6.49 -9.86
N HIS A 47 -7.92 6.86 -10.80
CA HIS A 47 -8.23 6.85 -12.23
C HIS A 47 -8.45 5.43 -12.79
N GLN A 48 -7.69 4.44 -12.32
CA GLN A 48 -7.87 3.04 -12.72
C GLN A 48 -9.24 2.54 -12.25
N VAL A 49 -9.66 2.92 -11.04
CA VAL A 49 -10.96 2.54 -10.49
C VAL A 49 -12.10 3.24 -11.24
N ALA A 50 -11.96 4.53 -11.55
CA ALA A 50 -12.93 5.28 -12.36
C ALA A 50 -13.14 4.64 -13.74
N PHE A 51 -12.05 4.30 -14.42
CA PHE A 51 -12.08 3.64 -15.72
C PHE A 51 -12.71 2.24 -15.64
N GLN A 52 -12.32 1.41 -14.66
CA GLN A 52 -12.90 0.08 -14.47
C GLN A 52 -14.42 0.13 -14.21
N ARG A 53 -14.90 1.16 -13.51
CA ARG A 53 -16.30 1.34 -13.16
C ARG A 53 -17.10 2.16 -14.19
N GLN A 54 -16.45 2.71 -15.22
CA GLN A 54 -17.08 3.60 -16.21
C GLN A 54 -17.82 4.79 -15.58
N ILE A 55 -17.20 5.40 -14.56
CA ILE A 55 -17.72 6.59 -13.88
C ILE A 55 -16.68 7.71 -13.90
N SER A 56 -17.13 8.95 -13.70
CA SER A 56 -16.24 10.09 -13.58
C SER A 56 -15.39 10.01 -12.30
N LEU A 57 -14.19 10.59 -12.34
CA LEU A 57 -13.32 10.72 -11.16
C LEU A 57 -14.03 11.42 -10.00
N ALA A 58 -14.81 12.46 -10.29
CA ALA A 58 -15.58 13.19 -9.27
C ALA A 58 -16.56 12.26 -8.53
N LYS A 59 -17.20 11.32 -9.24
CA LYS A 59 -18.09 10.33 -8.62
C LYS A 59 -17.34 9.31 -7.76
N VAL A 60 -16.08 9.00 -8.07
CA VAL A 60 -15.23 8.13 -7.22
C VAL A 60 -14.94 8.80 -5.87
N PHE A 61 -14.72 10.12 -5.85
CA PHE A 61 -14.40 10.85 -4.62
C PHE A 61 -15.63 11.29 -3.82
N ASN A 62 -16.74 11.63 -4.49
CA ASN A 62 -17.88 12.30 -3.85
C ASN A 62 -19.10 11.41 -3.59
N GLY A 63 -19.09 10.14 -4.03
CA GLY A 63 -20.21 9.20 -3.81
C GLY A 63 -21.40 9.43 -4.73
#